data_AF-D9PL22-F1
#
_entry.id   AF-D9PL22-F1
#
_cell.length_a   1.000
_cell.length_b   1.000
_cell.length_c   1.000
_cell.angle_alpha   90.00
_cell.angle_beta   90.00
_cell.angle_gamma   90.00
#
_symmetry.space_group_name_H-M   'P 1'
#
loop_
_entity.id
_entity.type
_entity.pdbx_description
1 polymer ?
#
loop_
_entity_poly.entity_id
_entity_poly.type
_entity_poly.pdbx_seq_one_letter_code
_entity_poly.pdbx_strand_id
1 'polypeptide(L)'
;MRILAIRGKNLASLAGEFEVDFQREPLLGAGLFAISGPTGAGKSTLLDALCLALFDDTPRLKNADARGIELPDVGAETTLPNDRRNILRRGCAEGYAEVDFLGNDGVGYRSRWSVRRAHGKAERKLQNAEMAIIRIADLQPVGGRLKGEVVKTIGEKIGLSFEQFTRAVLLAQNEFFTFLKASDDERAALLQTLTGTDRFETLSRRAFERHKAEQDKLRQLRERLADQQPLPAEERIRHEGEQATTQSAIQAQGELEKQLASHLRWHQELEQALKRESAAQAELEKAIDLRDAAAPRRACFEQVEAVQGARPLVTEALRLEKACGEIAGQVSAAQEGAALSAQACTAAKTAWESASATLGMLEGASSQFVPLIVQARQLDTEVATRRTAHEAAELAHRGAQAALAQANNDLDANRKSNPGSARAVESRPGVAGRASPPASTGRRLDALGILCSPAPGRSS
;
A
#
# COMPACT_ATOMS: atom_id res chain seq x y z
N MET A 1 96.37 17.76 3.20
CA MET A 1 96.54 19.02 3.96
C MET A 1 98.01 19.47 3.95
N ARG A 2 98.29 20.78 3.86
CA ARG A 2 99.66 21.36 3.90
C ARG A 2 99.67 22.72 4.62
N ILE A 3 100.61 22.97 5.54
CA ILE A 3 100.77 24.28 6.17
C ILE A 3 101.52 25.24 5.22
N LEU A 4 101.01 26.47 5.08
CA LEU A 4 101.53 27.50 4.19
C LEU A 4 102.28 28.58 4.99
N ALA A 5 101.70 29.05 6.10
CA ALA A 5 102.36 30.01 6.99
C ALA A 5 101.84 29.88 8.42
N ILE A 6 102.69 30.21 9.40
CA ILE A 6 102.32 30.35 10.81
C ILE A 6 102.65 31.77 11.25
N ARG A 7 101.66 32.48 11.78
CA ARG A 7 101.81 33.83 12.35
C ARG A 7 101.31 33.84 13.78
N GLY A 8 101.80 34.76 14.58
CA GLY A 8 101.24 34.98 15.90
C GLY A 8 101.78 36.21 16.58
N LYS A 9 101.20 36.51 17.74
CA LYS A 9 101.56 37.65 18.56
C LYS A 9 101.46 37.31 20.04
N ASN A 10 102.50 37.64 20.80
CA ASN A 10 102.52 37.55 22.27
C ASN A 10 102.11 36.18 22.84
N LEU A 11 102.63 35.09 22.26
CA LEU A 11 102.37 33.73 22.73
C LEU A 11 103.56 33.22 23.55
N ALA A 12 103.33 32.82 24.79
CA ALA A 12 104.30 32.27 25.75
C ALA A 12 105.69 32.95 25.67
N SER A 13 106.70 32.25 25.12
CA SER A 13 108.08 32.75 25.02
C SER A 13 108.31 33.74 23.86
N LEU A 14 107.43 33.78 22.86
CA LEU A 14 107.53 34.65 21.68
C LEU A 14 106.84 36.00 21.97
N ALA A 15 107.66 37.06 22.11
CA ALA A 15 107.18 38.42 22.30
C ALA A 15 106.99 39.11 20.95
N GLY A 16 105.97 39.98 20.85
CA GLY A 16 105.70 40.71 19.63
C GLY A 16 105.11 39.82 18.54
N GLU A 17 105.11 40.36 17.32
CA GLU A 17 104.61 39.66 16.13
C GLU A 17 105.70 38.77 15.54
N PHE A 18 105.32 37.56 15.17
CA PHE A 18 106.19 36.61 14.48
C PHE A 18 105.45 36.02 13.28
N GLU A 19 106.21 35.75 12.21
CA GLU A 19 105.72 35.12 11.00
C GLU A 19 106.77 34.13 10.49
N VAL A 20 106.31 32.93 10.17
CA VAL A 20 107.06 31.89 9.47
C VAL A 20 106.27 31.53 8.23
N ASP A 21 106.71 32.03 7.08
CA ASP A 21 106.09 31.77 5.78
C ASP A 21 106.85 30.63 5.08
N PHE A 22 106.21 29.47 4.96
CA PHE A 22 106.79 28.29 4.30
C PHE A 22 106.72 28.39 2.77
N GLN A 23 106.07 29.43 2.23
CA GLN A 23 105.98 29.67 0.79
C GLN A 23 107.14 30.53 0.26
N ARG A 24 108.05 31.00 1.13
CA ARG A 24 109.20 31.82 0.75
C ARG A 24 110.51 31.02 0.81
N GLU A 25 111.45 31.38 -0.05
CA GLU A 25 112.83 30.89 0.07
C GLU A 25 113.47 31.43 1.37
N PRO A 26 114.27 30.62 2.09
CA PRO A 26 114.81 29.30 1.72
C PRO A 26 113.93 28.09 2.07
N LEU A 27 112.73 28.29 2.65
CA LEU A 27 111.92 27.19 3.18
C LEU A 27 111.14 26.44 2.08
N LEU A 28 110.73 27.14 1.03
CA LEU A 28 109.97 26.56 -0.07
C LEU A 28 110.72 25.43 -0.79
N GLY A 29 112.02 25.62 -1.08
CA GLY A 29 112.84 24.67 -1.82
C GLY A 29 113.51 23.58 -0.98
N ALA A 30 113.53 23.70 0.35
CA ALA A 30 114.30 22.82 1.23
C ALA A 30 113.64 21.44 1.50
N GLY A 31 112.30 21.37 1.54
CA GLY A 31 111.52 20.16 1.84
C GLY A 31 111.64 19.64 3.30
N LEU A 32 112.80 19.80 3.94
CA LEU A 32 113.08 19.52 5.34
C LEU A 32 113.82 20.71 5.96
N PHE A 33 113.36 21.16 7.12
CA PHE A 33 113.99 22.24 7.88
C PHE A 33 114.06 21.89 9.37
N ALA A 34 114.99 22.51 10.08
CA ALA A 34 115.15 22.34 11.52
C ALA A 34 114.92 23.67 12.24
N ILE A 35 114.11 23.64 13.31
CA ILE A 35 113.94 24.78 14.22
C ILE A 35 114.88 24.55 15.40
N SER A 36 116.00 25.28 15.44
CA SER A 36 116.99 25.19 16.50
C SER A 36 117.02 26.44 17.37
N GLY A 37 117.45 26.28 18.63
CA GLY A 37 117.56 27.35 19.61
C GLY A 37 117.68 26.78 21.03
N PRO A 38 118.05 27.59 22.04
CA PRO A 38 118.15 27.13 23.43
C PRO A 38 116.79 26.66 23.98
N THR A 39 116.83 25.87 25.05
CA THR A 39 115.61 25.48 25.79
C THR A 39 114.90 26.75 26.28
N GLY A 40 113.59 26.85 26.05
CA GLY A 40 112.81 28.05 26.41
C GLY A 40 112.75 29.15 25.32
N ALA A 41 113.48 29.02 24.21
CA ALA A 41 113.44 29.99 23.09
C ALA A 41 112.10 30.11 22.34
N GLY A 42 111.10 29.29 22.68
CA GLY A 42 109.78 29.33 22.05
C GLY A 42 109.58 28.35 20.89
N LYS A 43 110.47 27.37 20.69
CA LYS A 43 110.32 26.32 19.65
C LYS A 43 108.98 25.59 19.77
N SER A 44 108.66 25.10 20.96
CA SER A 44 107.37 24.45 21.24
C SER A 44 106.20 25.43 21.12
N THR A 45 106.40 26.71 21.48
CA THR A 45 105.38 27.76 21.36
C THR A 45 104.95 28.00 19.92
N LEU A 46 105.86 27.88 18.95
CA LEU A 46 105.51 27.96 17.52
C LEU A 46 104.57 26.81 17.11
N LEU A 47 104.84 25.59 17.61
CA LEU A 47 103.99 24.41 17.35
C LEU A 47 102.66 24.49 18.11
N ASP A 48 102.67 25.03 19.32
CA ASP A 48 101.46 25.31 20.09
C ASP A 48 100.58 26.33 19.36
N ALA A 49 101.17 27.38 18.76
CA ALA A 49 100.43 28.35 17.95
C ALA A 49 99.74 27.69 16.74
N LEU A 50 100.41 26.73 16.10
CA LEU A 50 99.82 25.94 15.02
C LEU A 50 98.58 25.17 15.49
N CYS A 51 98.71 24.38 16.57
CA CYS A 51 97.58 23.63 17.12
C CYS A 51 96.44 24.52 17.59
N LEU A 52 96.76 25.63 18.25
CA LEU A 52 95.79 26.57 18.80
C LEU A 52 94.97 27.24 17.68
N ALA A 53 95.64 27.64 16.61
CA ALA A 53 94.98 28.23 15.45
C ALA A 53 94.09 27.24 14.70
N LEU A 54 94.35 25.93 14.75
CA LEU A 54 93.57 24.92 14.01
C LEU A 54 92.46 24.26 14.85
N PHE A 55 92.72 24.00 16.12
CA PHE A 55 91.84 23.18 16.96
C PHE A 55 91.42 23.86 18.27
N ASP A 56 91.83 25.11 18.49
CA ASP A 56 91.65 25.81 19.76
C ASP A 56 92.25 25.03 20.95
N ASP A 57 93.24 24.18 20.73
CA ASP A 57 93.85 23.37 21.78
C ASP A 57 95.37 23.27 21.62
N THR A 58 96.07 22.93 22.70
CA THR A 58 97.53 22.76 22.66
C THR A 58 97.95 21.47 23.37
N PRO A 59 98.92 20.71 22.81
CA PRO A 59 99.37 19.45 23.42
C PRO A 59 99.90 19.64 24.85
N ARG A 60 100.58 20.76 25.09
CA ARG A 60 101.21 21.08 26.37
C ARG A 60 100.20 21.35 27.49
N LEU A 61 99.06 21.99 27.18
CA LEU A 61 98.05 22.33 28.18
C LEU A 61 97.09 21.16 28.43
N LYS A 62 96.75 20.38 27.39
CA LYS A 62 95.88 19.19 27.51
C LYS A 62 96.44 18.14 28.47
N ASN A 63 97.77 17.93 28.45
CA ASN A 63 98.46 16.95 29.29
C ASN A 63 98.87 17.50 30.68
N ALA A 64 98.53 18.76 31.00
CA ALA A 64 98.72 19.31 32.33
C ALA A 64 97.64 18.75 33.26
N ASP A 65 97.83 17.51 33.71
CA ASP A 65 97.03 16.86 34.75
C ASP A 65 97.20 17.61 36.08
N ALA A 66 96.43 18.68 36.22
CA ALA A 66 96.38 19.52 37.41
C ALA A 66 94.92 19.81 37.75
N ARG A 67 94.16 18.74 38.01
CA ARG A 67 92.85 18.86 38.68
C ARG A 67 93.08 19.50 40.05
N GLY A 68 92.66 20.76 40.20
CA GLY A 68 92.63 21.46 41.50
C GLY A 68 93.81 22.37 41.84
N ILE A 69 94.77 22.60 40.93
CA ILE A 69 95.81 23.62 41.13
C ILE A 69 95.36 24.88 40.42
N GLU A 70 95.16 25.98 41.12
CA GLU A 70 94.79 27.27 40.55
C GLU A 70 96.06 28.13 40.34
N LEU A 71 96.33 28.54 39.10
CA LEU A 71 97.47 29.42 38.81
C LEU A 71 97.04 30.89 38.96
N PRO A 72 97.79 31.72 39.70
CA PRO A 72 97.55 33.15 39.73
C PRO A 72 97.90 33.77 38.36
N ASP A 73 96.95 34.47 37.75
CA ASP A 73 97.13 35.18 36.47
C ASP A 73 97.40 36.67 36.72
N VAL A 74 96.37 37.42 37.14
CA VAL A 74 96.46 38.87 37.39
C VAL A 74 95.59 39.26 38.60
N GLY A 75 96.20 39.93 39.58
CA GLY A 75 95.50 40.33 40.82
C GLY A 75 95.05 39.11 41.64
N ALA A 76 93.75 39.02 41.95
CA ALA A 76 93.13 37.92 42.68
C ALA A 76 92.43 36.87 41.79
N GLU A 77 92.55 36.99 40.45
CA GLU A 77 91.94 36.05 39.51
C GLU A 77 92.86 34.84 39.29
N THR A 78 92.28 33.65 39.44
CA THR A 78 92.96 32.38 39.20
C THR A 78 92.48 31.74 37.90
N THR A 79 93.40 31.14 37.17
CA THR A 79 93.13 30.39 35.93
C THR A 79 93.51 28.93 36.12
N LEU A 80 92.72 28.03 35.52
CA LEU A 80 93.04 26.61 35.51
C LEU A 80 94.30 26.37 34.66
N PRO A 81 95.22 25.49 35.05
CA PRO A 81 96.43 25.15 34.28
C PRO A 81 96.14 24.64 32.87
N ASN A 82 94.99 24.00 32.67
CA ASN A 82 94.52 23.51 31.38
C ASN A 82 93.74 24.58 30.57
N ASP A 83 93.66 25.82 31.04
CA ASP A 83 93.03 26.88 30.27
C ASP A 83 93.92 27.27 29.08
N ARG A 84 93.42 27.05 27.87
CA ARG A 84 94.04 27.39 26.58
C ARG A 84 94.51 28.84 26.51
N ARG A 85 93.86 29.74 27.26
CA ARG A 85 94.19 31.17 27.32
C ARG A 85 95.51 31.47 28.04
N ASN A 86 96.03 30.53 28.84
CA ASN A 86 97.31 30.67 29.54
C ASN A 86 98.53 30.70 28.62
N ILE A 87 98.34 30.41 27.33
CA ILE A 87 99.39 30.59 26.33
C ILE A 87 99.67 32.08 26.06
N LEU A 88 98.78 33.01 26.43
CA LEU A 88 99.05 34.44 26.32
C LEU A 88 100.23 34.82 27.22
N ARG A 89 101.21 35.53 26.66
CA ARG A 89 102.37 36.01 27.40
C ARG A 89 101.94 36.94 28.54
N ARG A 90 102.50 36.74 29.74
CA ARG A 90 102.24 37.58 30.92
C ARG A 90 102.63 39.04 30.65
N GLY A 91 101.77 39.97 31.07
CA GLY A 91 101.96 41.41 30.83
C GLY A 91 101.47 41.92 29.47
N CYS A 92 100.95 41.04 28.60
CA CYS A 92 100.37 41.44 27.31
C CYS A 92 98.84 41.57 27.40
N ALA A 93 98.28 42.56 26.69
CA ALA A 93 96.84 42.80 26.63
C ALA A 93 96.11 41.92 25.60
N GLU A 94 96.80 41.50 24.54
CA GLU A 94 96.26 40.71 23.43
C GLU A 94 97.31 39.77 22.85
N GLY A 95 96.84 38.68 22.27
CA GLY A 95 97.64 37.73 21.51
C GLY A 95 96.78 36.95 20.53
N TYR A 96 97.41 36.48 19.47
CA TYR A 96 96.74 35.66 18.46
C TYR A 96 97.69 34.62 17.87
N ALA A 97 97.11 33.55 17.34
CA ALA A 97 97.77 32.57 16.51
C ALA A 97 97.00 32.49 15.18
N GLU A 98 97.70 32.51 14.06
CA GLU A 98 97.10 32.44 12.74
C GLU A 98 97.88 31.46 11.87
N VAL A 99 97.16 30.63 11.13
CA VAL A 99 97.75 29.60 10.27
C VAL A 99 97.08 29.62 8.92
N ASP A 100 97.89 29.76 7.87
CA ASP A 100 97.48 29.53 6.50
C ASP A 100 97.74 28.06 6.16
N PHE A 101 96.73 27.34 5.69
CA PHE A 101 96.84 25.93 5.32
C PHE A 101 96.03 25.59 4.07
N LEU A 102 96.45 24.56 3.36
CA LEU A 102 95.73 23.94 2.27
C LEU A 102 94.87 22.79 2.82
N GLY A 103 93.55 22.85 2.67
CA GLY A 103 92.62 21.80 3.08
C GLY A 103 92.74 20.52 2.24
N ASN A 104 92.06 19.46 2.65
CA ASN A 104 91.97 18.22 1.84
C ASN A 104 91.15 18.41 0.56
N ASP A 105 90.38 19.48 0.46
CA ASP A 105 89.68 19.93 -0.75
C ASP A 105 90.59 20.70 -1.71
N GLY A 106 91.88 20.90 -1.38
CA GLY A 106 92.83 21.64 -2.22
C GLY A 106 92.65 23.16 -2.17
N VAL A 107 91.84 23.69 -1.25
CA VAL A 107 91.59 25.13 -1.10
C VAL A 107 92.44 25.70 0.04
N GLY A 108 92.96 26.92 -0.15
CA GLY A 108 93.73 27.65 0.87
C GLY A 108 92.81 28.35 1.87
N TYR A 109 93.03 28.09 3.15
CA TYR A 109 92.30 28.66 4.28
C TYR A 109 93.25 29.32 5.26
N ARG A 110 92.79 30.39 5.89
CA ARG A 110 93.45 31.06 7.01
C ARG A 110 92.59 30.91 8.24
N SER A 111 93.12 30.23 9.25
CA SER A 111 92.48 30.11 10.55
C SER A 111 93.18 31.01 11.56
N ARG A 112 92.40 31.77 12.33
CA ARG A 112 92.89 32.70 13.33
C ARG A 112 92.22 32.43 14.66
N TRP A 113 93.04 32.20 15.68
CA TRP A 113 92.66 32.18 17.08
C TRP A 113 93.15 33.46 17.75
N SER A 114 92.31 34.11 18.56
CA SER A 114 92.69 35.33 19.26
C SER A 114 92.14 35.38 20.67
N VAL A 115 92.93 35.98 21.57
CA VAL A 115 92.52 36.23 22.95
C VAL A 115 92.92 37.65 23.32
N ARG A 116 92.04 38.33 24.05
CA ARG A 116 92.25 39.67 24.57
C ARG A 116 91.83 39.78 26.02
N ARG A 117 92.48 40.66 26.75
CA ARG A 117 92.05 41.09 28.08
C ARG A 117 91.03 42.21 27.96
N ALA A 118 90.14 42.33 28.94
CA ALA A 118 89.08 43.32 28.89
C ALA A 118 89.65 44.73 28.72
N HIS A 119 89.05 45.51 27.80
CA HIS A 119 89.45 46.88 27.46
C HIS A 119 90.91 47.04 27.01
N GLY A 120 91.56 45.96 26.55
CA GLY A 120 92.92 46.03 26.02
C GLY A 120 93.98 46.40 27.05
N LYS A 121 93.75 46.13 28.35
CA LYS A 121 94.71 46.39 29.42
C LYS A 121 95.27 45.08 29.98
N ALA A 122 96.60 45.02 30.16
CA ALA A 122 97.31 43.85 30.67
C ALA A 122 96.84 43.42 32.09
N GLU A 123 96.35 44.36 32.89
CA GLU A 123 95.93 44.16 34.28
C GLU A 123 94.49 43.65 34.43
N ARG A 124 93.78 43.40 33.33
CA ARG A 124 92.36 43.02 33.34
C ARG A 124 92.14 41.54 33.01
N LYS A 125 90.94 41.05 33.36
CA LYS A 125 90.51 39.66 33.14
C LYS A 125 90.56 39.25 31.66
N LEU A 126 90.98 38.01 31.41
CA LEU A 126 90.95 37.37 30.09
C LEU A 126 89.52 37.18 29.59
N GLN A 127 89.25 37.59 28.36
CA GLN A 127 87.98 37.29 27.69
C GLN A 127 87.98 35.86 27.13
N ASN A 128 86.84 35.45 26.57
CA ASN A 128 86.76 34.20 25.82
C ASN A 128 87.58 34.33 24.54
N ALA A 129 88.29 33.26 24.19
CA ALA A 129 89.01 33.22 22.93
C ALA A 129 88.04 33.18 21.74
N GLU A 130 88.33 33.99 20.73
CA GLU A 130 87.59 34.08 19.47
C GLU A 130 88.36 33.30 18.39
N MET A 131 87.62 32.64 17.50
CA MET A 131 88.20 31.88 16.41
C MET A 131 87.46 32.17 15.11
N ALA A 132 88.20 32.33 14.02
CA ALA A 132 87.65 32.58 12.70
C ALA A 132 88.45 31.82 11.64
N ILE A 133 87.79 31.33 10.61
CA ILE A 133 88.43 30.77 9.41
C ILE A 133 87.92 31.53 8.19
N ILE A 134 88.84 31.93 7.32
CA ILE A 134 88.55 32.59 6.04
C ILE A 134 89.16 31.78 4.91
N ARG A 135 88.55 31.83 3.74
CA ARG A 135 89.15 31.30 2.51
C ARG A 135 90.10 32.36 1.94
N ILE A 136 91.34 31.96 1.60
CA ILE A 136 92.39 32.90 1.17
C ILE A 136 92.09 33.49 -0.21
N ALA A 137 91.42 32.73 -1.09
CA ALA A 137 91.17 33.14 -2.48
C ALA A 137 90.23 34.35 -2.61
N ASP A 138 89.20 34.43 -1.77
CA ASP A 138 88.12 35.43 -1.83
C ASP A 138 87.94 36.20 -0.50
N LEU A 139 88.76 35.89 0.51
CA LEU A 139 88.67 36.42 1.87
C LEU A 139 87.29 36.23 2.53
N GLN A 140 86.51 35.24 2.07
CA GLN A 140 85.21 34.96 2.65
C GLN A 140 85.33 34.18 3.95
N PRO A 141 84.58 34.55 5.01
CA PRO A 141 84.50 33.75 6.22
C PRO A 141 83.81 32.42 5.92
N VAL A 142 84.43 31.34 6.35
CA VAL A 142 83.93 29.97 6.22
C VAL A 142 83.64 29.48 7.64
N GLY A 143 82.55 28.76 7.88
CA GLY A 143 82.17 28.35 9.23
C GLY A 143 81.21 29.32 9.93
N GLY A 144 80.61 28.83 11.01
CA GLY A 144 79.54 29.52 11.72
C GLY A 144 80.00 30.67 12.61
N ARG A 145 79.05 31.33 13.30
CA ARG A 145 79.35 32.46 14.21
C ARG A 145 79.90 32.01 15.55
N LEU A 146 79.66 30.74 15.92
CA LEU A 146 80.09 30.17 17.18
C LEU A 146 81.47 29.52 17.02
N LYS A 147 82.32 29.71 18.03
CA LYS A 147 83.67 29.12 18.10
C LYS A 147 83.68 27.61 17.82
N GLY A 148 82.71 26.86 18.38
CA GLY A 148 82.62 25.41 18.19
C GLY A 148 82.31 25.00 16.74
N GLU A 149 81.49 25.78 16.02
CA GLU A 149 81.19 25.54 14.61
C GLU A 149 82.40 25.82 13.72
N VAL A 150 83.18 26.85 14.06
CA VAL A 150 84.45 27.17 13.39
C VAL A 150 85.46 26.05 13.56
N VAL A 151 85.69 25.57 14.79
CA VAL A 151 86.59 24.42 15.06
C VAL A 151 86.14 23.18 14.29
N LYS A 152 84.83 22.88 14.28
CA LYS A 152 84.28 21.74 13.54
C LYS A 152 84.53 21.88 12.04
N THR A 153 84.30 23.07 11.49
CA THR A 153 84.54 23.38 10.08
C THR A 153 86.02 23.22 9.72
N ILE A 154 86.94 23.71 10.56
CA ILE A 154 88.38 23.52 10.37
C ILE A 154 88.74 22.03 10.39
N GLY A 155 88.21 21.27 11.35
CA GLY A 155 88.40 19.82 11.44
C GLY A 155 87.92 19.07 10.19
N GLU A 156 86.76 19.45 9.64
CA GLU A 156 86.23 18.91 8.39
C GLU A 156 87.12 19.26 7.18
N LYS A 157 87.68 20.48 7.13
CA LYS A 157 88.58 20.92 6.05
C LYS A 157 89.96 20.27 6.10
N ILE A 158 90.48 20.02 7.30
CA ILE A 158 91.74 19.29 7.51
C ILE A 158 91.54 17.78 7.33
N GLY A 159 90.35 17.27 7.67
CA GLY A 159 90.01 15.85 7.65
C GLY A 159 90.63 15.05 8.80
N LEU A 160 91.12 15.70 9.85
CA LEU A 160 91.72 15.08 11.04
C LEU A 160 91.18 15.75 12.29
N SER A 161 90.90 14.96 13.33
CA SER A 161 90.66 15.48 14.68
C SER A 161 91.96 16.01 15.31
N PHE A 162 91.84 16.77 16.40
CA PHE A 162 93.01 17.25 17.14
C PHE A 162 93.96 16.10 17.54
N GLU A 163 93.40 15.00 18.07
CA GLU A 163 94.19 13.86 18.53
C GLU A 163 94.89 13.15 17.37
N GLN A 164 94.21 13.03 16.24
CA GLN A 164 94.80 12.45 15.03
C GLN A 164 95.88 13.37 14.46
N PHE A 165 95.68 14.68 14.49
CA PHE A 165 96.66 15.65 14.03
C PHE A 165 97.94 15.60 14.88
N THR A 166 97.83 15.54 16.21
CA THR A 166 98.99 15.42 17.13
C THR A 166 99.66 14.05 17.09
N ARG A 167 98.97 13.01 16.61
CA ARG A 167 99.53 11.66 16.49
C ARG A 167 100.11 11.37 15.10
N ALA A 168 99.64 12.02 14.04
CA ALA A 168 100.04 11.72 12.66
C ALA A 168 100.82 12.84 11.94
N VAL A 169 100.54 14.11 12.25
CA VAL A 169 101.13 15.26 11.53
C VAL A 169 102.12 16.03 12.40
N LEU A 170 101.71 16.36 13.64
CA LEU A 170 102.54 17.08 14.59
C LEU A 170 102.88 16.18 15.79
N LEU A 171 103.97 15.42 15.67
CA LEU A 171 104.48 14.61 16.77
C LEU A 171 105.10 15.51 17.84
N ALA A 172 104.30 15.87 18.85
CA ALA A 172 104.80 16.58 20.02
C ALA A 172 105.79 15.71 20.82
N GLN A 173 106.59 16.34 21.67
CA GLN A 173 107.58 15.66 22.50
C GLN A 173 106.88 14.59 23.38
N ASN A 174 107.37 13.34 23.33
CA ASN A 174 106.84 12.13 23.99
C ASN A 174 105.54 11.50 23.40
N GLU A 175 104.81 12.17 22.50
CA GLU A 175 103.56 11.62 21.92
C GLU A 175 103.78 10.45 20.95
N PHE A 176 104.94 10.39 20.29
CA PHE A 176 105.29 9.23 19.44
C PHE A 176 105.39 7.93 20.24
N PHE A 177 105.87 8.00 21.49
CA PHE A 177 105.95 6.85 22.38
C PHE A 177 104.55 6.43 22.88
N THR A 178 103.66 7.40 23.10
CA THR A 178 102.25 7.16 23.40
C THR A 178 101.56 6.43 22.24
N PHE A 179 101.86 6.78 20.99
CA PHE A 179 101.34 6.06 19.82
C PHE A 179 101.78 4.59 19.77
N LEU A 180 103.07 4.30 20.04
CA LEU A 180 103.57 2.92 20.09
C LEU A 180 102.94 2.10 21.22
N LYS A 181 102.67 2.74 22.37
CA LYS A 181 102.06 2.12 23.55
C LYS A 181 100.53 2.12 23.57
N ALA A 182 99.87 2.77 22.60
CA ALA A 182 98.42 2.79 22.51
C ALA A 182 97.86 1.36 22.44
N SER A 183 96.69 1.16 23.05
CA SER A 183 95.97 -0.11 22.99
C SER A 183 95.59 -0.43 21.54
N ASP A 184 95.32 -1.72 21.27
CA ASP A 184 94.93 -2.13 19.92
C ASP A 184 93.65 -1.42 19.44
N ASP A 185 92.72 -1.11 20.35
CA ASP A 185 91.51 -0.33 20.06
C ASP A 185 91.83 1.13 19.68
N GLU A 186 92.69 1.80 20.45
CA GLU A 186 93.12 3.18 20.14
C GLU A 186 93.90 3.25 18.82
N ARG A 187 94.76 2.26 18.57
CA ARG A 187 95.52 2.14 17.33
C ARG A 187 94.58 1.88 16.16
N ALA A 188 93.59 1.00 16.31
CA ALA A 188 92.58 0.72 15.31
C ALA A 188 91.77 1.96 14.97
N ALA A 189 91.32 2.73 15.96
CA ALA A 189 90.58 3.98 15.73
C ALA A 189 91.40 5.02 14.96
N LEU A 190 92.69 5.18 15.28
CA LEU A 190 93.59 6.08 14.54
C LEU A 190 93.80 5.62 13.09
N LEU A 191 94.10 4.34 12.90
CA LEU A 191 94.30 3.76 11.57
C LEU A 191 93.01 3.83 10.74
N GLN A 192 91.86 3.67 11.39
CA GLN A 192 90.56 3.76 10.74
C GLN A 192 90.33 5.15 10.16
N THR A 193 90.59 6.20 10.93
CA THR A 193 90.41 7.57 10.42
C THR A 193 91.49 7.97 9.41
N LEU A 194 92.74 7.53 9.58
CA LEU A 194 93.80 7.77 8.59
C LEU A 194 93.52 7.09 7.25
N THR A 195 92.88 5.91 7.26
CA THR A 195 92.51 5.15 6.06
C THR A 195 91.12 5.50 5.55
N GLY A 196 90.35 6.35 6.25
CA GLY A 196 88.98 6.71 5.90
C GLY A 196 87.99 5.54 5.97
N THR A 197 88.25 4.56 6.82
CA THR A 197 87.44 3.33 6.95
C THR A 197 86.29 3.42 7.96
N ASP A 198 85.92 4.64 8.39
CA ASP A 198 84.81 4.92 9.32
C ASP A 198 83.44 4.39 8.85
N ARG A 199 83.31 4.15 7.55
CA ARG A 199 82.13 3.54 6.93
C ARG A 199 81.90 2.10 7.43
N PHE A 200 82.95 1.36 7.76
CA PHE A 200 82.85 -0.02 8.24
C PHE A 200 82.36 -0.11 9.68
N GLU A 201 82.72 0.84 10.53
CA GLU A 201 82.16 0.95 11.89
C GLU A 201 80.65 1.22 11.82
N THR A 202 80.24 2.14 10.94
CA THR A 202 78.82 2.44 10.73
C THR A 202 78.05 1.22 10.22
N LEU A 203 78.66 0.45 9.31
CA LEU A 203 78.08 -0.80 8.80
C LEU A 203 77.92 -1.85 9.91
N SER A 204 78.96 -2.05 10.73
CA SER A 204 78.94 -2.97 11.86
C SER A 204 77.82 -2.64 12.85
N ARG A 205 77.68 -1.36 13.20
CA ARG A 205 76.61 -0.87 14.09
C ARG A 205 75.22 -1.19 13.54
N ARG A 206 74.97 -0.91 12.25
CA ARG A 206 73.69 -1.22 11.60
C ARG A 206 73.41 -2.72 11.53
N ALA A 207 74.43 -3.53 11.29
CA ALA A 207 74.29 -5.00 11.27
C ALA A 207 73.87 -5.53 12.65
N PHE A 208 74.50 -5.02 13.72
CA PHE A 208 74.15 -5.37 15.09
C PHE A 208 72.72 -4.94 15.47
N GLU A 209 72.33 -3.71 15.13
CA GLU A 209 70.96 -3.22 15.35
C GLU A 209 69.91 -4.09 14.63
N ARG A 210 70.18 -4.47 13.38
CA ARG A 210 69.29 -5.37 12.63
C ARG A 210 69.22 -6.76 13.26
N HIS A 211 70.34 -7.33 13.67
CA HIS A 211 70.38 -8.62 14.35
C HIS A 211 69.52 -8.61 15.61
N LYS A 212 69.68 -7.58 16.45
CA LYS A 212 68.91 -7.40 17.69
C LYS A 212 67.40 -7.31 17.39
N ALA A 213 67.01 -6.52 16.39
CA ALA A 213 65.61 -6.37 16.00
C ALA A 213 64.98 -7.69 15.52
N GLU A 214 65.69 -8.48 14.72
CA GLU A 214 65.18 -9.79 14.27
C GLU A 214 65.13 -10.82 15.40
N GLN A 215 66.09 -10.78 16.33
CA GLN A 215 66.08 -11.64 17.51
C GLN A 215 64.88 -11.34 18.42
N ASP A 216 64.54 -10.05 18.59
CA ASP A 216 63.38 -9.62 19.35
C ASP A 216 62.06 -10.10 18.72
N LYS A 217 61.93 -10.01 17.37
CA LYS A 217 60.77 -10.56 16.64
C LYS A 217 60.66 -12.07 16.79
N LEU A 218 61.78 -12.80 16.69
CA LEU A 218 61.80 -14.25 16.86
C LEU A 218 61.35 -14.64 18.26
N ARG A 219 61.79 -13.91 19.29
CA ARG A 219 61.35 -14.12 20.67
C ARG A 219 59.83 -13.94 20.81
N GLN A 220 59.27 -12.86 20.27
CA GLN A 220 57.81 -12.63 20.28
C GLN A 220 57.03 -13.74 19.56
N LEU A 221 57.53 -14.23 18.43
CA LEU A 221 56.90 -15.34 17.70
C LEU A 221 56.94 -16.64 18.51
N ARG A 222 58.04 -16.91 19.22
CA ARG A 222 58.16 -18.07 20.11
C ARG A 222 57.23 -18.00 21.31
N GLU A 223 57.07 -16.82 21.91
CA GLU A 223 56.12 -16.59 23.01
C GLU A 223 54.68 -16.84 22.53
N ARG A 224 54.29 -16.30 21.37
CA ARG A 224 52.96 -16.56 20.78
C ARG A 224 52.72 -18.05 20.49
N LEU A 225 53.74 -18.75 20.00
CA LEU A 225 53.65 -20.19 19.74
C LEU A 225 53.59 -21.01 21.04
N ALA A 226 54.16 -20.51 22.13
CA ALA A 226 54.05 -21.14 23.45
C ALA A 226 52.65 -20.97 24.06
N ASP A 227 52.01 -19.82 23.87
CA ASP A 227 50.62 -19.56 24.32
C ASP A 227 49.59 -20.37 23.50
N GLN A 228 49.87 -20.59 22.22
CA GLN A 228 49.00 -21.32 21.30
C GLN A 228 49.71 -22.56 20.76
N GLN A 229 49.99 -23.51 21.63
CA GLN A 229 50.56 -24.78 21.20
C GLN A 229 49.57 -25.50 20.29
N PRO A 230 49.95 -25.81 19.03
CA PRO A 230 49.14 -26.68 18.20
C PRO A 230 48.99 -28.03 18.91
N LEU A 231 47.81 -28.64 18.80
CA LEU A 231 47.62 -30.00 19.32
C LEU A 231 48.67 -30.93 18.69
N PRO A 232 49.21 -31.88 19.48
CA PRO A 232 50.04 -32.96 18.95
C PRO A 232 49.36 -33.61 17.74
N ALA A 233 50.15 -34.02 16.75
CA ALA A 233 49.61 -34.60 15.52
C ALA A 233 48.68 -35.79 15.79
N GLU A 234 48.98 -36.61 16.80
CA GLU A 234 48.16 -37.76 17.20
C GLU A 234 46.79 -37.34 17.74
N GLU A 235 46.74 -36.36 18.65
CA GLU A 235 45.48 -35.83 19.20
C GLU A 235 44.64 -35.14 18.12
N ARG A 236 45.30 -34.40 17.23
CA ARG A 236 44.64 -33.76 16.09
C ARG A 236 44.00 -34.79 15.16
N ILE A 237 44.74 -35.82 14.76
CA ILE A 237 44.22 -36.89 13.88
C ILE A 237 43.05 -37.60 14.56
N ARG A 238 43.15 -37.86 15.86
CA ARG A 238 42.05 -38.45 16.64
C ARG A 238 40.80 -37.58 16.62
N HIS A 239 40.91 -36.29 16.91
CA HIS A 239 39.77 -35.38 16.91
C HIS A 239 39.19 -35.15 15.51
N GLU A 240 40.02 -35.08 14.47
CA GLU A 240 39.57 -35.02 13.07
C GLU A 240 38.80 -36.30 12.69
N GLY A 241 39.25 -37.48 13.16
CA GLY A 241 38.54 -38.74 13.00
C GLY A 241 37.21 -38.81 13.76
N GLU A 242 37.19 -38.38 15.02
CA GLU A 242 35.97 -38.25 15.84
C GLU A 242 34.97 -37.26 15.22
N GLN A 243 35.45 -36.15 14.66
CA GLN A 243 34.63 -35.18 13.95
C GLN A 243 34.04 -35.78 12.67
N ALA A 244 34.85 -36.45 11.86
CA ALA A 244 34.39 -37.05 10.60
C ALA A 244 33.34 -38.16 10.83
N THR A 245 33.54 -38.99 11.84
CA THR A 245 32.58 -40.04 12.24
C THR A 245 31.29 -39.43 12.78
N THR A 246 31.37 -38.44 13.67
CA THR A 246 30.20 -37.73 14.20
C THR A 246 29.42 -37.03 13.08
N GLN A 247 30.12 -36.40 12.14
CA GLN A 247 29.49 -35.70 11.02
C GLN A 247 28.79 -36.66 10.06
N SER A 248 29.37 -37.82 9.81
CA SER A 248 28.73 -38.89 9.03
C SER A 248 27.48 -39.43 9.74
N ALA A 249 27.53 -39.60 11.06
CA ALA A 249 26.38 -40.02 11.86
C ALA A 249 25.24 -38.99 11.82
N ILE A 250 25.55 -37.69 11.94
CA ILE A 250 24.56 -36.60 11.83
C ILE A 250 23.89 -36.61 10.45
N GLN A 251 24.66 -36.80 9.38
CA GLN A 251 24.11 -36.86 8.02
C GLN A 251 23.17 -38.06 7.85
N ALA A 252 23.57 -39.24 8.33
CA ALA A 252 22.73 -40.44 8.28
C ALA A 252 21.43 -40.26 9.09
N GLN A 253 21.53 -39.68 10.29
CA GLN A 253 20.38 -39.37 11.14
C GLN A 253 19.42 -38.39 10.45
N GLY A 254 19.95 -37.33 9.83
CA GLY A 254 19.14 -36.33 9.11
C GLY A 254 18.44 -36.91 7.88
N GLU A 255 19.04 -37.89 7.20
CA GLU A 255 18.37 -38.57 6.09
C GLU A 255 17.26 -39.51 6.58
N LEU A 256 17.49 -40.24 7.69
CA LEU A 256 16.46 -41.05 8.32
C LEU A 256 15.28 -40.19 8.81
N GLU A 257 15.54 -39.01 9.37
CA GLU A 257 14.51 -38.08 9.81
C GLU A 257 13.63 -37.61 8.64
N LYS A 258 14.23 -37.27 7.48
CA LYS A 258 13.47 -36.93 6.28
C LYS A 258 12.59 -38.08 5.79
N GLN A 259 13.13 -39.31 5.79
CA GLN A 259 12.37 -40.50 5.41
C GLN A 259 11.18 -40.68 6.34
N LEU A 260 11.39 -40.63 7.66
CA LEU A 260 10.32 -40.73 8.65
C LEU A 260 9.27 -39.63 8.51
N ALA A 261 9.67 -38.39 8.25
CA ALA A 261 8.75 -37.29 7.99
C ALA A 261 7.90 -37.53 6.72
N SER A 262 8.49 -38.11 5.68
CA SER A 262 7.75 -38.48 4.47
C SER A 262 6.72 -39.59 4.72
N HIS A 263 7.08 -40.61 5.52
CA HIS A 263 6.16 -41.66 5.94
C HIS A 263 5.01 -41.10 6.78
N LEU A 264 5.32 -40.21 7.74
CA LEU A 264 4.29 -39.57 8.57
C LEU A 264 3.30 -38.76 7.73
N ARG A 265 3.81 -37.98 6.77
CA ARG A 265 2.97 -37.21 5.85
C ARG A 265 2.08 -38.13 5.00
N TRP A 266 2.64 -39.22 4.46
CA TRP A 266 1.86 -40.20 3.71
C TRP A 266 0.72 -40.81 4.56
N HIS A 267 0.99 -41.18 5.81
CA HIS A 267 -0.03 -41.69 6.72
C HIS A 267 -1.13 -40.65 7.03
N GLN A 268 -0.78 -39.38 7.19
CA GLN A 268 -1.75 -38.30 7.38
C GLN A 268 -2.62 -38.08 6.13
N GLU A 269 -2.02 -38.10 4.95
CA GLU A 269 -2.73 -37.98 3.67
C GLU A 269 -3.67 -39.18 3.46
N LEU A 270 -3.23 -40.39 3.81
CA LEU A 270 -4.07 -41.59 3.78
C LEU A 270 -5.26 -41.49 4.73
N GLU A 271 -5.05 -41.04 5.97
CA GLU A 271 -6.15 -40.85 6.93
C GLU A 271 -7.18 -39.82 6.44
N GLN A 272 -6.72 -38.72 5.82
CA GLN A 272 -7.60 -37.74 5.21
C GLN A 272 -8.37 -38.32 4.00
N ALA A 273 -7.70 -39.11 3.16
CA ALA A 273 -8.33 -39.76 2.02
C ALA A 273 -9.44 -40.73 2.46
N LEU A 274 -9.18 -41.56 3.49
CA LEU A 274 -10.18 -42.47 4.06
C LEU A 274 -11.38 -41.73 4.68
N LYS A 275 -11.16 -40.58 5.33
CA LYS A 275 -12.24 -39.72 5.82
C LYS A 275 -13.08 -39.14 4.68
N ARG A 276 -12.45 -38.72 3.58
CA ARG A 276 -13.17 -38.22 2.38
C ARG A 276 -13.95 -39.34 1.70
N GLU A 277 -13.37 -40.52 1.59
CA GLU A 277 -14.04 -41.68 1.02
C GLU A 277 -15.30 -42.05 1.83
N SER A 278 -15.18 -42.17 3.16
CA SER A 278 -16.34 -42.49 4.01
C SER A 278 -17.42 -41.39 3.97
N ALA A 279 -17.03 -40.11 3.93
CA ALA A 279 -17.97 -39.00 3.74
C ALA A 279 -18.69 -39.07 2.38
N ALA A 280 -17.96 -39.34 1.30
CA ALA A 280 -18.53 -39.50 -0.04
C ALA A 280 -19.46 -40.71 -0.14
N GLN A 281 -19.12 -41.83 0.51
CA GLN A 281 -19.99 -43.00 0.62
C GLN A 281 -21.29 -42.66 1.36
N ALA A 282 -21.21 -41.93 2.47
CA ALA A 282 -22.39 -41.50 3.22
C ALA A 282 -23.26 -40.49 2.43
N GLU A 283 -22.65 -39.59 1.65
CA GLU A 283 -23.40 -38.70 0.74
C GLU A 283 -24.07 -39.45 -0.40
N LEU A 284 -23.38 -40.44 -0.98
CA LEU A 284 -23.95 -41.30 -2.02
C LEU A 284 -25.16 -42.07 -1.48
N GLU A 285 -25.05 -42.67 -0.29
CA GLU A 285 -26.15 -43.40 0.34
C GLU A 285 -27.35 -42.49 0.59
N LYS A 286 -27.13 -41.28 1.13
CA LYS A 286 -28.18 -40.25 1.26
C LYS A 286 -28.81 -39.87 -0.08
N ALA A 287 -28.02 -39.74 -1.14
CA ALA A 287 -28.53 -39.40 -2.47
C ALA A 287 -29.37 -40.54 -3.05
N ILE A 288 -28.99 -41.80 -2.82
CA ILE A 288 -29.76 -42.99 -3.19
C ILE A 288 -31.08 -43.01 -2.41
N ASP A 289 -31.05 -42.80 -1.09
CA ASP A 289 -32.25 -42.75 -0.25
C ASP A 289 -33.22 -41.65 -0.70
N LEU A 290 -32.71 -40.45 -0.99
CA LEU A 290 -33.52 -39.34 -1.51
C LEU A 290 -34.13 -39.65 -2.87
N ARG A 291 -33.35 -40.27 -3.76
CA ARG A 291 -33.82 -40.72 -5.07
C ARG A 291 -34.95 -41.73 -4.87
N ASP A 292 -34.75 -42.74 -4.05
CA ASP A 292 -35.70 -43.83 -3.85
C ASP A 292 -36.96 -43.34 -3.12
N ALA A 293 -36.84 -42.45 -2.13
CA ALA A 293 -37.97 -41.74 -1.51
C ALA A 293 -38.74 -40.85 -2.49
N ALA A 294 -38.10 -40.37 -3.56
CA ALA A 294 -38.76 -39.65 -4.64
C ALA A 294 -39.35 -40.56 -5.73
N ALA A 295 -39.16 -41.89 -5.67
CA ALA A 295 -39.74 -42.84 -6.63
C ALA A 295 -41.27 -42.71 -6.81
N PRO A 296 -42.11 -42.63 -5.75
CA PRO A 296 -43.56 -42.47 -5.94
C PRO A 296 -43.92 -41.14 -6.61
N ARG A 297 -43.19 -40.06 -6.31
CA ARG A 297 -43.38 -38.76 -6.96
C ARG A 297 -43.00 -38.81 -8.44
N ARG A 298 -41.91 -39.50 -8.80
CA ARG A 298 -41.48 -39.71 -10.19
C ARG A 298 -42.50 -40.56 -10.96
N ALA A 299 -43.00 -41.65 -10.38
CA ALA A 299 -44.04 -42.47 -11.00
C ALA A 299 -45.36 -41.69 -11.22
N CYS A 300 -45.77 -40.87 -10.25
CA CYS A 300 -46.93 -39.98 -10.40
C CYS A 300 -46.70 -38.95 -11.53
N PHE A 301 -45.50 -38.37 -11.60
CA PHE A 301 -45.15 -37.44 -12.67
C PHE A 301 -45.20 -38.10 -14.06
N GLU A 302 -44.65 -39.30 -14.22
CA GLU A 302 -44.72 -40.07 -15.48
C GLU A 302 -46.18 -40.37 -15.89
N GLN A 303 -47.04 -40.72 -14.93
CA GLN A 303 -48.47 -40.92 -15.20
C GLN A 303 -49.16 -39.63 -15.67
N VAL A 304 -48.85 -38.50 -15.01
CA VAL A 304 -49.38 -37.18 -15.40
C VAL A 304 -48.86 -36.76 -16.78
N GLU A 305 -47.59 -37.01 -17.07
CA GLU A 305 -46.96 -36.73 -18.36
C GLU A 305 -47.56 -37.60 -19.48
N ALA A 306 -47.82 -38.88 -19.23
CA ALA A 306 -48.47 -39.77 -20.20
C ALA A 306 -49.90 -39.32 -20.55
N VAL A 307 -50.63 -38.72 -19.61
CA VAL A 307 -52.03 -38.29 -19.80
C VAL A 307 -52.13 -36.82 -20.26
N GLN A 308 -51.03 -36.04 -20.22
CA GLN A 308 -51.00 -34.65 -20.70
C GLN A 308 -51.54 -34.50 -22.14
N GLY A 309 -51.17 -35.43 -23.03
CA GLY A 309 -51.65 -35.42 -24.42
C GLY A 309 -53.16 -35.59 -24.56
N ALA A 310 -53.83 -36.21 -23.59
CA ALA A 310 -55.29 -36.39 -23.56
C ALA A 310 -56.03 -35.18 -22.94
N ARG A 311 -55.34 -34.24 -22.32
CA ARG A 311 -55.96 -33.07 -21.66
C ARG A 311 -56.80 -32.19 -22.62
N PRO A 312 -56.37 -31.90 -23.86
CA PRO A 312 -57.21 -31.20 -24.83
C PRO A 312 -58.47 -31.98 -25.18
N LEU A 313 -58.36 -33.32 -25.30
CA LEU A 313 -59.50 -34.19 -25.60
C LEU A 313 -60.52 -34.25 -24.47
N VAL A 314 -60.07 -34.31 -23.20
CA VAL A 314 -60.95 -34.25 -22.02
C VAL A 314 -61.64 -32.88 -21.94
N THR A 315 -60.92 -31.81 -22.27
CA THR A 315 -61.49 -30.45 -22.31
C THR A 315 -62.57 -30.35 -23.38
N GLU A 316 -62.34 -30.91 -24.57
CA GLU A 316 -63.34 -30.96 -25.64
C GLU A 316 -64.51 -31.89 -25.29
N ALA A 317 -64.27 -33.02 -24.62
CA ALA A 317 -65.32 -33.92 -24.16
C ALA A 317 -66.25 -33.25 -23.14
N LEU A 318 -65.70 -32.51 -22.16
CA LEU A 318 -66.49 -31.73 -21.21
C LEU A 318 -67.27 -30.60 -21.88
N ARG A 319 -66.68 -29.94 -22.90
CA ARG A 319 -67.36 -28.93 -23.71
C ARG A 319 -68.54 -29.53 -24.48
N LEU A 320 -68.33 -30.70 -25.10
CA LEU A 320 -69.37 -31.43 -25.82
C LEU A 320 -70.46 -31.96 -24.87
N GLU A 321 -70.11 -32.46 -23.70
CA GLU A 321 -71.08 -32.90 -22.68
C GLU A 321 -71.97 -31.74 -22.22
N LYS A 322 -71.37 -30.57 -21.97
CA LYS A 322 -72.13 -29.35 -21.67
C LYS A 322 -73.03 -28.93 -22.83
N ALA A 323 -72.53 -28.96 -24.07
CA ALA A 323 -73.33 -28.64 -25.26
C ALA A 323 -74.49 -29.64 -25.47
N CYS A 324 -74.26 -30.93 -25.24
CA CYS A 324 -75.30 -31.96 -25.27
C CYS A 324 -76.36 -31.72 -24.18
N GLY A 325 -75.96 -31.32 -22.97
CA GLY A 325 -76.88 -30.94 -21.90
C GLY A 325 -77.73 -29.72 -22.26
N GLU A 326 -77.12 -28.69 -22.86
CA GLU A 326 -77.83 -27.49 -23.35
C GLU A 326 -78.83 -27.85 -24.47
N ILE A 327 -78.42 -28.69 -25.44
CA ILE A 327 -79.30 -29.16 -26.52
C ILE A 327 -80.43 -30.03 -25.96
N ALA A 328 -80.16 -30.94 -25.03
CA ALA A 328 -81.20 -31.75 -24.39
C ALA A 328 -82.23 -30.89 -23.66
N GLY A 329 -81.78 -29.82 -22.98
CA GLY A 329 -82.66 -28.81 -22.38
C GLY A 329 -83.52 -28.09 -23.42
N GLN A 330 -82.94 -27.69 -24.56
CA GLN A 330 -83.68 -27.07 -25.67
C GLN A 330 -84.72 -28.03 -26.28
N VAL A 331 -84.38 -29.31 -26.44
CA VAL A 331 -85.30 -30.33 -26.96
C VAL A 331 -86.46 -30.57 -25.99
N SER A 332 -86.20 -30.66 -24.68
CA SER A 332 -87.27 -30.77 -23.66
C SER A 332 -88.21 -29.57 -23.71
N ALA A 333 -87.68 -28.35 -23.77
CA ALA A 333 -88.47 -27.14 -23.89
C ALA A 333 -89.30 -27.09 -25.20
N ALA A 334 -88.73 -27.56 -26.32
CA ALA A 334 -89.44 -27.65 -27.58
C ALA A 334 -90.56 -28.73 -27.55
N GLN A 335 -90.33 -29.86 -26.89
CA GLN A 335 -91.34 -30.91 -26.70
C GLN A 335 -92.49 -30.43 -25.79
N GLU A 336 -92.18 -29.72 -24.70
CA GLU A 336 -93.19 -29.09 -23.85
C GLU A 336 -94.00 -28.04 -24.63
N GLY A 337 -93.34 -27.20 -25.42
CA GLY A 337 -93.99 -26.23 -26.31
C GLY A 337 -94.89 -26.89 -27.38
N ALA A 338 -94.45 -28.00 -27.96
CA ALA A 338 -95.24 -28.79 -28.90
C ALA A 338 -96.45 -29.46 -28.22
N ALA A 339 -96.30 -29.98 -27.00
CA ALA A 339 -97.38 -30.55 -26.23
C ALA A 339 -98.44 -29.49 -25.85
N LEU A 340 -98.01 -28.31 -25.41
CA LEU A 340 -98.89 -27.16 -25.16
C LEU A 340 -99.62 -26.73 -26.44
N SER A 341 -98.94 -26.68 -27.58
CA SER A 341 -99.55 -26.35 -28.87
C SER A 341 -100.54 -27.42 -29.33
N ALA A 342 -100.25 -28.71 -29.09
CA ALA A 342 -101.17 -29.80 -29.38
C ALA A 342 -102.43 -29.74 -28.50
N GLN A 343 -102.28 -29.42 -27.20
CA GLN A 343 -103.40 -29.19 -26.29
C GLN A 343 -104.25 -27.96 -26.69
N ALA A 344 -103.60 -26.89 -27.14
CA ALA A 344 -104.32 -25.72 -27.66
C ALA A 344 -105.12 -26.05 -28.94
N CYS A 345 -104.55 -26.88 -29.83
CA CYS A 345 -105.23 -27.33 -31.04
C CYS A 345 -106.44 -28.24 -30.74
N THR A 346 -106.30 -29.17 -29.78
CA THR A 346 -107.44 -30.00 -29.36
C THR A 346 -108.53 -29.19 -28.66
N ALA A 347 -108.16 -28.21 -27.82
CA ALA A 347 -109.12 -27.29 -27.20
C ALA A 347 -109.84 -26.40 -28.24
N ALA A 348 -109.13 -25.92 -29.26
CA ALA A 348 -109.74 -25.17 -30.36
C ALA A 348 -110.71 -26.04 -31.18
N LYS A 349 -110.36 -27.31 -31.41
CA LYS A 349 -111.20 -28.27 -32.12
C LYS A 349 -112.49 -28.57 -31.35
N THR A 350 -112.40 -28.83 -30.04
CA THR A 350 -113.59 -29.08 -29.21
C THR A 350 -114.48 -27.83 -29.07
N ALA A 351 -113.88 -26.64 -28.99
CA ALA A 351 -114.62 -25.39 -29.02
C ALA A 351 -115.40 -25.23 -30.34
N TRP A 352 -114.78 -25.54 -31.48
CA TRP A 352 -115.45 -25.52 -32.79
C TRP A 352 -116.59 -26.53 -32.88
N GLU A 353 -116.38 -27.78 -32.43
CA GLU A 353 -117.43 -28.82 -32.40
C GLU A 353 -118.62 -28.39 -31.53
N SER A 354 -118.37 -27.80 -30.36
CA SER A 354 -119.43 -27.29 -29.48
C SER A 354 -120.21 -26.14 -30.09
N ALA A 355 -119.52 -25.18 -30.73
CA ALA A 355 -120.15 -24.04 -31.41
C ALA A 355 -121.02 -24.51 -32.58
N SER A 356 -120.54 -25.49 -33.36
CA SER A 356 -121.29 -26.09 -34.47
C SER A 356 -122.54 -26.84 -33.99
N ALA A 357 -122.46 -27.56 -32.87
CA ALA A 357 -123.62 -28.21 -32.25
C ALA A 357 -124.65 -27.20 -31.73
N THR A 358 -124.18 -26.07 -31.20
CA THR A 358 -125.07 -24.99 -30.71
C THR A 358 -125.81 -24.31 -31.87
N LEU A 359 -125.14 -24.12 -33.01
CA LEU A 359 -125.76 -23.62 -34.23
C LEU A 359 -126.88 -24.55 -34.72
N GLY A 360 -126.62 -25.86 -34.76
CA GLY A 360 -127.62 -26.86 -35.16
C GLY A 360 -128.85 -26.90 -34.24
N MET A 361 -128.67 -26.68 -32.93
CA MET A 361 -129.81 -26.57 -32.00
C MET A 361 -130.65 -25.31 -32.23
N LEU A 362 -130.01 -24.16 -32.53
CA LEU A 362 -130.71 -22.90 -32.80
C LEU A 362 -131.47 -22.92 -34.13
N GLU A 363 -130.91 -23.56 -35.16
CA GLU A 363 -131.61 -23.79 -36.44
C GLU A 363 -132.82 -24.72 -36.25
N GLY A 364 -132.67 -25.77 -35.44
CA GLY A 364 -133.78 -26.65 -35.03
C GLY A 364 -134.89 -25.90 -34.30
N ALA A 365 -134.55 -25.03 -33.34
CA ALA A 365 -135.52 -24.21 -32.63
C ALA A 365 -136.25 -23.22 -33.56
N SER A 366 -135.54 -22.58 -34.48
CA SER A 366 -136.13 -21.66 -35.48
C SER A 366 -137.19 -22.35 -36.34
N SER A 367 -136.95 -23.59 -36.78
CA SER A 367 -137.91 -24.35 -37.59
C SER A 367 -139.23 -24.67 -36.87
N GLN A 368 -139.22 -24.77 -35.54
CA GLN A 368 -140.42 -25.04 -34.73
C GLN A 368 -141.30 -23.79 -34.49
N PHE A 369 -140.72 -22.58 -34.55
CA PHE A 369 -141.47 -21.33 -34.39
C PHE A 369 -142.12 -20.81 -35.69
N VAL A 370 -141.67 -21.28 -36.86
CA VAL A 370 -142.25 -20.92 -38.17
C VAL A 370 -143.76 -21.18 -38.26
N PRO A 371 -144.32 -22.36 -37.91
CA PRO A 371 -145.76 -22.60 -37.98
C PRO A 371 -146.56 -21.74 -36.98
N LEU A 372 -145.99 -21.41 -35.82
CA LEU A 372 -146.63 -20.54 -34.81
C LEU A 372 -146.71 -19.08 -35.26
N ILE A 373 -145.70 -18.57 -35.99
CA ILE A 373 -145.71 -17.23 -36.57
C ILE A 373 -146.74 -17.11 -37.70
N VAL A 374 -146.96 -18.18 -38.48
CA VAL A 374 -148.01 -18.23 -39.51
C VAL A 374 -149.41 -18.19 -38.88
N GLN A 375 -149.61 -18.86 -37.73
CA GLN A 375 -150.87 -18.85 -36.98
C GLN A 375 -151.16 -17.47 -36.35
N ALA A 376 -150.13 -16.78 -35.84
CA ALA A 376 -150.25 -15.42 -35.32
C ALA A 376 -150.65 -14.41 -36.42
N ARG A 377 -150.09 -14.54 -37.64
CA ARG A 377 -150.46 -13.70 -38.79
C ARG A 377 -151.91 -13.88 -39.24
N GLN A 378 -152.48 -15.08 -39.14
CA GLN A 378 -153.88 -15.34 -39.45
C GLN A 378 -154.83 -14.67 -38.44
N LEU A 379 -154.48 -14.70 -37.15
CA LEU A 379 -155.24 -14.04 -36.08
C LEU A 379 -155.17 -12.49 -36.20
N ASP A 380 -154.03 -11.93 -36.61
CA ASP A 380 -153.90 -10.48 -36.87
C ASP A 380 -154.82 -10.00 -38.02
N THR A 381 -155.01 -10.82 -39.07
CA THR A 381 -155.98 -10.51 -40.14
C THR A 381 -157.45 -10.58 -39.69
N GLU A 382 -157.80 -11.44 -38.73
CA GLU A 382 -159.14 -11.46 -38.13
C GLU A 382 -159.41 -10.26 -37.20
N VAL A 383 -158.38 -9.79 -36.49
CA VAL A 383 -158.49 -8.61 -35.62
C VAL A 383 -158.62 -7.32 -36.44
N ALA A 384 -157.87 -7.21 -37.54
CA ALA A 384 -157.92 -6.03 -38.43
C ALA A 384 -159.29 -5.85 -39.11
N THR A 385 -159.95 -6.94 -39.51
CA THR A 385 -161.28 -6.91 -40.15
C THR A 385 -162.41 -6.57 -39.18
N ARG A 386 -162.31 -6.96 -37.90
CA ARG A 386 -163.28 -6.56 -36.87
C ARG A 386 -163.10 -5.11 -36.40
N ARG A 387 -161.86 -4.59 -36.44
CA ARG A 387 -161.55 -3.20 -36.05
C ARG A 387 -162.09 -2.18 -37.06
N THR A 388 -161.97 -2.45 -38.36
CA THR A 388 -162.53 -1.60 -39.42
C THR A 388 -164.06 -1.57 -39.41
N ALA A 389 -164.72 -2.66 -39.04
CA ALA A 389 -166.18 -2.70 -38.88
C ALA A 389 -166.67 -1.85 -37.68
N HIS A 390 -165.88 -1.74 -36.61
CA HIS A 390 -166.23 -0.94 -35.43
C HIS A 390 -166.04 0.56 -35.66
N GLU A 391 -164.94 0.96 -36.33
CA GLU A 391 -164.64 2.36 -36.65
C GLU A 391 -165.66 2.97 -37.64
N ALA A 392 -166.20 2.17 -38.57
CA ALA A 392 -167.25 2.60 -39.49
C ALA A 392 -168.61 2.88 -38.78
N ALA A 393 -168.92 2.14 -37.71
CA ALA A 393 -170.18 2.29 -36.99
C ALA A 393 -170.18 3.50 -36.02
N GLU A 394 -169.05 3.81 -35.38
CA GLU A 394 -168.93 5.00 -34.53
C GLU A 394 -169.08 6.32 -35.31
N LEU A 395 -168.58 6.35 -36.55
CA LEU A 395 -168.66 7.55 -37.40
C LEU A 395 -170.11 7.87 -37.81
N ALA A 396 -170.93 6.85 -38.02
CA ALA A 396 -172.36 6.99 -38.31
C ALA A 396 -173.15 7.51 -37.09
N HIS A 397 -172.76 7.14 -35.86
CA HIS A 397 -173.44 7.57 -34.64
C HIS A 397 -173.19 9.05 -34.31
N ARG A 398 -171.95 9.55 -34.51
CA ARG A 398 -171.61 10.96 -34.26
C ARG A 398 -172.26 11.92 -35.27
N GLY A 399 -172.49 11.50 -36.52
CA GLY A 399 -173.15 12.31 -37.54
C GLY A 399 -174.63 12.60 -37.24
N ALA A 400 -175.35 11.65 -36.67
CA ALA A 400 -176.79 11.81 -36.38
C ALA A 400 -177.07 12.66 -35.13
N GLN A 401 -176.20 12.63 -34.11
CA GLN A 401 -176.35 13.44 -32.90
C GLN A 401 -176.16 14.94 -33.16
N ALA A 402 -175.32 15.32 -34.13
CA ALA A 402 -175.12 16.72 -34.51
C ALA A 402 -176.35 17.36 -35.18
N ALA A 403 -177.10 16.59 -35.97
CA ALA A 403 -178.32 17.08 -36.63
C ALA A 403 -179.48 17.35 -35.65
N LEU A 404 -179.53 16.61 -34.54
CA LEU A 404 -180.54 16.76 -33.49
C LEU A 404 -180.31 18.01 -32.62
N ALA A 405 -179.06 18.46 -32.47
CA ALA A 405 -178.74 19.68 -31.74
C ALA A 405 -179.09 20.97 -32.51
N GLN A 406 -179.06 20.91 -33.84
CA GLN A 406 -179.29 22.09 -34.69
C GLN A 406 -180.78 22.42 -34.84
N ALA A 407 -181.66 21.41 -34.89
CA ALA A 407 -183.11 21.63 -34.98
C ALA A 407 -183.76 22.13 -33.68
N ASN A 408 -183.17 21.84 -32.51
CA ASN A 408 -183.69 22.33 -31.22
C ASN A 408 -183.43 23.84 -31.01
N ASN A 409 -182.41 24.42 -31.65
CA ASN A 409 -182.12 25.85 -31.51
C ASN A 409 -183.09 26.74 -32.32
N ASP A 410 -183.62 26.26 -33.44
CA ASP A 410 -184.60 27.02 -34.24
C ASP A 410 -186.00 27.02 -33.60
N LEU A 411 -186.25 26.10 -32.66
CA LEU A 411 -187.52 25.94 -31.93
C LEU A 411 -187.70 26.99 -30.80
N ASP A 412 -186.62 27.59 -30.30
CA ASP A 412 -186.68 28.57 -29.21
C ASP A 412 -186.81 30.03 -29.67
N ALA A 413 -186.44 30.36 -30.92
CA ALA A 413 -186.59 31.73 -31.44
C ALA A 413 -188.06 32.09 -31.79
N ASN A 414 -188.91 31.09 -32.06
CA ASN A 414 -190.30 31.28 -32.51
C ASN A 414 -191.33 31.41 -31.37
N ARG A 415 -190.89 31.51 -30.10
CA ARG A 415 -191.77 31.56 -28.91
C ARG A 415 -192.09 32.96 -28.37
N LYS A 416 -191.60 34.06 -28.96
CA LYS A 416 -191.84 35.44 -28.46
C LYS A 416 -192.78 36.32 -29.30
N SER A 417 -193.29 35.86 -30.43
CA SER A 417 -194.25 36.65 -31.21
C SER A 417 -195.28 35.75 -31.89
N ASN A 418 -196.53 36.00 -31.50
CA ASN A 418 -197.78 35.57 -32.12
C ASN A 418 -198.45 34.27 -31.62
N PRO A 419 -199.75 34.35 -31.26
CA PRO A 419 -200.50 33.27 -30.66
C PRO A 419 -201.20 32.45 -31.74
N GLY A 420 -201.32 31.16 -31.47
CA GLY A 420 -202.38 30.39 -32.07
C GLY A 420 -201.91 29.05 -32.60
N SER A 421 -202.53 28.03 -32.01
CA SER A 421 -202.72 26.71 -32.60
C SER A 421 -201.42 25.90 -32.70
N ALA A 422 -201.41 24.59 -32.63
CA ALA A 422 -202.39 23.56 -32.36
C ALA A 422 -201.63 22.26 -32.61
N ARG A 423 -202.07 21.16 -31.97
CA ARG A 423 -201.99 19.79 -32.51
C ARG A 423 -200.56 19.23 -32.73
N ALA A 424 -200.28 17.95 -32.82
CA ALA A 424 -200.91 16.66 -32.51
C ALA A 424 -199.86 15.59 -32.88
N VAL A 425 -200.19 14.30 -32.67
CA VAL A 425 -199.73 13.11 -33.46
C VAL A 425 -198.37 12.51 -33.04
N GLU A 426 -198.36 11.40 -32.26
CA GLU A 426 -198.24 9.97 -32.67
C GLU A 426 -196.76 9.50 -32.84
N SER A 427 -196.27 8.27 -32.60
CA SER A 427 -196.82 6.96 -32.22
C SER A 427 -195.68 5.91 -32.02
N ARG A 428 -195.98 4.83 -31.27
CA ARG A 428 -195.70 3.40 -31.61
C ARG A 428 -194.35 2.69 -31.27
N PRO A 429 -194.32 1.32 -31.24
CA PRO A 429 -193.82 0.51 -30.12
C PRO A 429 -192.76 -0.56 -30.50
N GLY A 430 -192.35 -1.41 -29.55
CA GLY A 430 -192.08 -2.84 -29.82
C GLY A 430 -190.79 -3.44 -29.23
N VAL A 431 -190.89 -4.43 -28.33
CA VAL A 431 -190.76 -5.90 -28.58
C VAL A 431 -189.28 -6.35 -28.61
N ALA A 432 -188.78 -7.45 -28.04
CA ALA A 432 -189.12 -8.42 -27.00
C ALA A 432 -187.98 -9.46 -26.98
N GLY A 433 -187.69 -10.09 -25.82
CA GLY A 433 -187.07 -11.43 -25.72
C GLY A 433 -185.55 -11.49 -26.01
N ARG A 434 -184.78 -12.44 -25.47
CA ARG A 434 -185.06 -13.62 -24.66
C ARG A 434 -183.70 -14.20 -24.23
N ALA A 435 -183.66 -14.84 -23.06
CA ALA A 435 -182.81 -16.00 -22.70
C ALA A 435 -181.27 -15.86 -22.55
N SER A 436 -180.84 -15.77 -21.27
CA SER A 436 -179.68 -16.49 -20.67
C SER A 436 -179.95 -18.02 -20.63
N PRO A 437 -179.02 -18.97 -20.27
CA PRO A 437 -177.63 -18.94 -19.74
C PRO A 437 -176.70 -19.96 -20.51
N PRO A 438 -175.65 -20.68 -20.01
CA PRO A 438 -174.78 -20.60 -18.80
C PRO A 438 -173.23 -20.75 -19.06
N ALA A 439 -172.41 -20.72 -17.96
CA ALA A 439 -171.09 -21.38 -17.73
C ALA A 439 -169.87 -21.03 -18.64
N SER A 440 -168.58 -21.08 -18.29
CA SER A 440 -167.74 -21.43 -17.12
C SER A 440 -166.25 -21.13 -17.47
N THR A 441 -165.38 -20.88 -16.47
CA THR A 441 -163.89 -21.11 -16.45
C THR A 441 -163.00 -20.38 -17.49
N GLY A 442 -161.79 -19.88 -17.24
CA GLY A 442 -160.88 -19.85 -16.09
C GLY A 442 -159.46 -19.43 -16.54
N ARG A 443 -158.65 -18.90 -15.59
CA ARG A 443 -157.17 -18.68 -15.60
C ARG A 443 -156.59 -17.66 -16.61
N ARG A 444 -156.19 -16.48 -16.13
CA ARG A 444 -154.89 -16.08 -15.53
C ARG A 444 -153.76 -15.89 -16.56
N LEU A 445 -153.51 -14.60 -16.85
CA LEU A 445 -152.28 -14.02 -17.38
C LEU A 445 -151.85 -12.94 -16.37
N ASP A 446 -150.58 -12.97 -16.00
CA ASP A 446 -149.73 -11.92 -15.40
C ASP A 446 -148.34 -12.58 -15.29
N ALA A 447 -147.18 -11.97 -15.47
CA ALA A 447 -146.75 -10.68 -15.99
C ALA A 447 -145.21 -10.81 -16.16
N LEU A 448 -144.63 -9.98 -17.03
CA LEU A 448 -143.19 -9.76 -17.13
C LEU A 448 -142.62 -9.14 -15.84
N GLY A 449 -141.38 -9.50 -15.48
CA GLY A 449 -140.62 -8.88 -14.39
C GLY A 449 -139.14 -9.31 -14.42
N ILE A 450 -138.27 -8.32 -14.55
CA ILE A 450 -136.83 -8.36 -14.83
C ILE A 450 -136.04 -7.98 -13.56
N LEU A 451 -134.78 -8.45 -13.44
CA LEU A 451 -133.59 -7.98 -12.68
C LEU A 451 -133.08 -8.75 -11.44
N CYS A 452 -131.82 -9.17 -11.60
CA CYS A 452 -130.63 -8.96 -10.76
C CYS A 452 -130.03 -10.08 -9.89
N SER A 453 -128.69 -10.15 -10.07
CA SER A 453 -127.63 -10.96 -9.45
C SER A 453 -127.49 -10.77 -7.93
N PRO A 454 -126.69 -11.59 -7.21
CA PRO A 454 -125.22 -11.39 -7.10
C PRO A 454 -124.41 -12.71 -7.28
N ALA A 455 -123.19 -12.76 -7.84
CA ALA A 455 -121.87 -12.19 -7.45
C ALA A 455 -121.10 -13.08 -6.43
N PRO A 456 -119.74 -13.05 -6.36
CA PRO A 456 -118.88 -14.23 -6.48
C PRO A 456 -117.90 -14.45 -5.30
N GLY A 457 -117.00 -15.44 -5.40
CA GLY A 457 -115.87 -15.59 -4.49
C GLY A 457 -114.70 -16.39 -5.08
N ARG A 458 -113.65 -15.69 -5.54
CA ARG A 458 -112.28 -16.21 -5.74
C ARG A 458 -111.25 -15.07 -5.67
N SER A 459 -110.01 -15.52 -5.46
CA SER A 459 -108.67 -14.88 -5.47
C SER A 459 -108.31 -14.00 -4.27
N SER A 460 -107.27 -14.28 -3.47
CA SER A 460 -105.86 -14.68 -3.74
C SER A 460 -105.01 -13.57 -4.30
#